data_AF-A0A1Y1CLX5-F1
#
_entry.id   AF-A0A1Y1CLX5-F1
#
_cell.length_a   1.000
_cell.length_b   1.000
_cell.length_c   1.000
_cell.angle_alpha   90.00
_cell.angle_beta   90.00
_cell.angle_gamma   90.00
#
_symmetry.space_group_name_H-M   'P 1'
#
loop_
_entity.id
_entity.type
_entity.pdbx_description
1 polymer ?
#
loop_
_entity_poly.entity_id
_entity_poly.type
_entity_poly.pdbx_seq_one_letter_code
_entity_poly.pdbx_strand_id
1 'polypeptide(L)'
;MTQGKKITDLSYLKEMSGNDNNIIGEMIDIFLEQIPEFEEEISSSFETQNWQELGAIAHKAKSSVRTMGMENSGDCLEQIEQFSKGNLKFELQLKKEKGIEFSPQDEKNWKNVKNETINDIELKHIPELVEEFLKQCPIAKTELEETLGQL
;
A
#
# COMPACT_ATOMS: atom_id res chain seq x y z
N MET A 1 17.74 27.15 7.18
CA MET A 1 16.39 26.96 6.64
C MET A 1 16.32 25.53 6.16
N THR A 2 15.89 24.59 6.99
CA THR A 2 15.60 23.23 6.52
C THR A 2 14.18 23.26 5.98
N GLN A 3 14.04 23.58 4.69
CA GLN A 3 12.78 23.23 4.02
C GLN A 3 12.67 21.71 4.11
N GLY A 4 11.67 21.23 4.84
CA GLY A 4 11.36 19.81 4.91
C GLY A 4 11.19 19.29 3.48
N LYS A 5 11.86 18.19 3.15
CA LYS A 5 11.73 17.54 1.86
C LYS A 5 10.26 17.13 1.72
N LYS A 6 9.54 17.70 0.75
CA LYS A 6 8.16 17.27 0.42
C LYS A 6 8.17 15.78 0.10
N ILE A 7 7.13 15.07 0.54
CA ILE A 7 6.98 13.65 0.23
C ILE A 7 6.15 13.43 -1.04
N THR A 8 5.39 14.43 -1.47
CA THR A 8 4.63 14.43 -2.73
C THR A 8 5.40 15.12 -3.86
N ASP A 9 5.35 14.53 -5.06
CA ASP A 9 5.86 15.10 -6.30
C ASP A 9 4.82 14.97 -7.40
N LEU A 10 4.08 16.06 -7.62
CA LEU A 10 2.99 16.09 -8.59
C LEU A 10 3.45 16.28 -10.04
N SER A 11 4.75 16.19 -10.32
CA SER A 11 5.27 16.35 -11.70
C SER A 11 4.65 15.33 -12.65
N TYR A 12 4.53 14.07 -12.24
CA TYR A 12 3.88 13.02 -13.02
C TYR A 12 2.38 13.32 -13.22
N LEU A 13 1.67 13.68 -12.15
CA LEU A 13 0.26 14.04 -12.18
C LEU A 13 -0.01 15.21 -13.15
N LYS A 14 0.83 16.24 -13.08
CA LYS A 14 0.79 17.42 -13.96
C LYS A 14 1.04 17.08 -15.43
N GLU A 15 1.99 16.19 -15.70
CA GLU A 15 2.28 15.74 -17.06
C GLU A 15 1.09 14.98 -17.65
N MET A 16 0.52 14.03 -16.91
CA MET A 16 -0.59 13.21 -17.40
C MET A 16 -1.91 13.98 -17.51
N SER A 17 -2.09 15.04 -16.72
CA SER A 17 -3.26 15.92 -16.79
C SER A 17 -3.13 17.04 -17.84
N GLY A 18 -1.99 17.16 -18.52
CA GLY A 18 -1.73 18.28 -19.43
C GLY A 18 -1.64 19.63 -18.72
N ASN A 19 -1.23 19.65 -17.44
CA ASN A 19 -1.26 20.81 -16.54
C ASN A 19 -2.65 21.43 -16.34
N ASP A 20 -3.74 20.66 -16.52
CA ASP A 20 -5.09 21.14 -16.22
C ASP A 20 -5.34 21.11 -14.70
N ASN A 21 -5.44 22.29 -14.09
CA ASN A 21 -5.69 22.43 -12.65
C ASN A 21 -6.99 21.74 -12.19
N ASN A 22 -8.02 21.64 -13.03
CA ASN A 22 -9.26 20.96 -12.64
C ASN A 22 -9.02 19.46 -12.52
N ILE A 23 -8.35 18.86 -13.50
CA ILE A 23 -8.03 17.42 -13.49
C ILE A 23 -7.07 17.10 -12.33
N ILE A 24 -6.07 17.95 -12.09
CA ILE A 24 -5.15 17.80 -10.97
C ILE A 24 -5.91 17.86 -9.65
N GLY A 25 -6.78 18.86 -9.47
CA GLY A 25 -7.58 19.03 -8.26
C GLY A 25 -8.47 17.82 -8.00
N GLU A 26 -9.22 17.37 -9.00
CA GLU A 26 -10.08 16.18 -8.90
C GLU A 26 -9.30 14.92 -8.50
N MET A 27 -8.12 14.71 -9.08
CA MET A 27 -7.29 13.54 -8.74
C MET A 27 -6.70 13.62 -7.33
N ILE A 28 -6.34 14.81 -6.86
CA ILE A 28 -5.90 15.01 -5.48
C ILE A 28 -7.06 14.77 -4.52
N ASP A 29 -8.25 15.32 -4.79
CA ASP A 29 -9.44 15.14 -3.97
C ASP A 29 -9.81 13.65 -3.83
N ILE A 30 -9.83 12.91 -4.94
CA ILE A 30 -10.08 11.46 -4.94
C ILE A 30 -9.04 10.74 -4.07
N PHE A 31 -7.77 11.11 -4.18
CA PHE A 31 -6.72 10.48 -3.37
C PHE A 31 -6.88 10.80 -1.88
N LEU A 32 -7.20 12.05 -1.53
CA LEU A 32 -7.45 12.46 -0.15
C LEU A 32 -8.62 11.69 0.48
N GLU A 33 -9.66 11.37 -0.30
CA GLU A 33 -10.77 10.52 0.14
C GLU A 33 -10.35 9.05 0.35
N GLN A 34 -9.35 8.57 -0.39
CA GLN A 34 -8.85 7.20 -0.28
C GLN A 34 -7.85 6.98 0.86
N ILE A 35 -7.09 8.01 1.28
CA ILE A 35 -6.08 7.86 2.34
C ILE A 35 -6.64 7.20 3.61
N PRO A 36 -7.79 7.64 4.18
CA PRO A 36 -8.32 7.03 5.39
C PRO A 36 -8.68 5.55 5.21
N GLU A 37 -9.20 5.17 4.04
CA GLU A 37 -9.49 3.77 3.70
C GLU A 37 -8.20 2.95 3.69
N PHE A 38 -7.14 3.47 3.06
CA PHE A 38 -5.84 2.78 3.02
C PHE A 38 -5.24 2.63 4.42
N GLU A 39 -5.29 3.67 5.26
CA GLU A 39 -4.81 3.62 6.64
C GLU A 39 -5.54 2.54 7.46
N GLU A 40 -6.87 2.55 7.42
CA GLU A 40 -7.72 1.62 8.17
C GLU A 40 -7.53 0.17 7.69
N GLU A 41 -7.60 -0.08 6.38
CA GLU A 41 -7.49 -1.43 5.83
C GLU A 41 -6.09 -2.02 6.01
N ILE A 42 -5.03 -1.22 5.86
CA ILE A 42 -3.66 -1.69 6.10
C ILE A 42 -3.46 -2.00 7.59
N SER A 43 -3.87 -1.11 8.49
CA SER A 43 -3.71 -1.33 9.93
C SER A 43 -4.50 -2.56 10.39
N SER A 44 -5.78 -2.65 10.04
CA SER A 44 -6.65 -3.75 10.45
C SER A 44 -6.22 -5.10 9.84
N SER A 45 -5.83 -5.12 8.57
CA SER A 45 -5.34 -6.36 7.93
C SER A 45 -4.04 -6.84 8.55
N PHE A 46 -3.14 -5.92 8.92
CA PHE A 46 -1.91 -6.25 9.62
C PHE A 46 -2.18 -6.77 11.05
N GLU A 47 -3.01 -6.07 11.83
CA GLU A 47 -3.37 -6.46 13.20
C GLU A 47 -4.04 -7.84 13.26
N THR A 48 -4.87 -8.15 12.27
CA THR A 48 -5.55 -9.45 12.13
C THR A 48 -4.71 -10.51 11.43
N GLN A 49 -3.48 -10.16 10.99
CA GLN A 49 -2.58 -11.02 10.20
C GLN A 49 -3.27 -11.61 8.95
N ASN A 50 -4.20 -10.86 8.36
CA ASN A 50 -4.85 -11.26 7.12
C ASN A 50 -3.94 -10.90 5.94
N TRP A 51 -2.94 -11.75 5.67
CA TRP A 51 -1.94 -11.51 4.63
C TRP A 51 -2.52 -11.43 3.21
N GLN A 52 -3.66 -12.08 2.96
CA GLN A 52 -4.35 -11.95 1.68
C GLN A 52 -4.84 -10.51 1.50
N GLU A 53 -5.53 -9.97 2.51
CA GLU A 53 -6.10 -8.63 2.44
C GLU A 53 -5.00 -7.57 2.50
N LEU A 54 -4.03 -7.71 3.40
CA LEU A 54 -2.89 -6.80 3.53
C LEU A 54 -2.13 -6.66 2.20
N GLY A 55 -1.88 -7.78 1.51
CA GLY A 55 -1.24 -7.75 0.19
C GLY A 55 -2.11 -7.10 -0.89
N ALA A 56 -3.43 -7.29 -0.84
CA ALA A 56 -4.37 -6.72 -1.80
C ALA A 56 -4.49 -5.19 -1.64
N ILE A 57 -4.68 -4.70 -0.41
CA ILE A 57 -4.75 -3.27 -0.14
C ILE A 57 -3.42 -2.58 -0.43
N ALA A 58 -2.29 -3.20 -0.09
CA ALA A 58 -0.97 -2.65 -0.41
C ALA A 58 -0.77 -2.49 -1.92
N HIS A 59 -1.21 -3.48 -2.72
CA HIS A 59 -1.18 -3.39 -4.18
C HIS A 59 -2.03 -2.23 -4.72
N LYS A 60 -3.25 -2.08 -4.20
CA LYS A 60 -4.19 -1.00 -4.58
C LYS A 60 -3.60 0.37 -4.24
N ALA A 61 -3.20 0.56 -2.99
CA ALA A 61 -2.64 1.82 -2.50
C ALA A 61 -1.35 2.21 -3.22
N LYS A 62 -0.49 1.25 -3.58
CA LYS A 62 0.82 1.49 -4.23
C LYS A 62 0.71 2.36 -5.47
N SER A 63 -0.22 2.04 -6.38
CA SER A 63 -0.39 2.83 -7.60
C SER A 63 -0.91 4.23 -7.31
N SER A 64 -1.80 4.36 -6.33
CA SER A 64 -2.41 5.62 -5.93
C SER A 64 -1.37 6.58 -5.36
N VAL A 65 -0.55 6.11 -4.40
CA VAL A 65 0.49 6.94 -3.77
C VAL A 65 1.60 7.34 -4.75
N ARG A 66 2.00 6.45 -5.68
CA ARG A 66 2.99 6.77 -6.72
C ARG A 66 2.46 7.80 -7.71
N THR A 67 1.15 7.81 -7.98
CA THR A 67 0.53 8.85 -8.82
C THR A 67 0.69 10.25 -8.21
N MET A 68 0.71 10.33 -6.87
CA MET A 68 0.98 11.56 -6.11
C MET A 68 2.48 11.81 -5.88
N GLY A 69 3.36 11.01 -6.51
CA GLY A 69 4.81 11.12 -6.41
C GLY A 69 5.40 10.65 -5.08
N MET A 70 4.63 9.91 -4.27
CA MET A 70 5.08 9.38 -2.98
C MET A 70 5.88 8.09 -3.17
N GLU A 71 7.04 8.18 -3.83
CA GLU A 71 7.84 7.00 -4.22
C GLU A 71 8.23 6.13 -3.03
N ASN A 72 8.65 6.74 -1.91
CA ASN A 72 8.99 6.02 -0.69
C ASN A 72 7.80 5.21 -0.14
N SER A 73 6.60 5.78 -0.12
CA SER A 73 5.38 5.06 0.27
C SER A 73 5.08 3.94 -0.71
N GLY A 74 5.26 4.17 -2.01
CA GLY A 74 5.11 3.15 -3.05
C GLY A 74 6.03 1.95 -2.82
N ASP A 75 7.28 2.20 -2.47
CA ASP A 75 8.28 1.16 -2.17
C ASP A 75 7.97 0.42 -0.87
N CYS A 76 7.42 1.12 0.14
CA CYS A 76 6.95 0.47 1.37
C CYS A 76 5.79 -0.49 1.08
N LEU A 77 4.78 -0.02 0.33
CA LEU A 77 3.62 -0.82 -0.04
C LEU A 77 3.98 -1.99 -0.95
N GLU A 78 4.94 -1.81 -1.86
CA GLU A 78 5.47 -2.91 -2.68
C GLU A 78 6.10 -4.02 -1.84
N GLN A 79 6.89 -3.64 -0.83
CA GLN A 79 7.49 -4.61 0.09
C GLN A 79 6.43 -5.29 0.97
N ILE A 80 5.46 -4.54 1.49
CA ILE A 80 4.32 -5.10 2.24
C ILE A 80 3.58 -6.12 1.38
N GLU A 81 3.28 -5.78 0.11
CA GLU A 81 2.62 -6.68 -0.84
C GLU A 81 3.42 -7.98 -1.01
N GLN A 82 4.73 -7.90 -1.24
CA GLN A 82 5.60 -9.05 -1.45
C GLN A 82 5.69 -9.94 -0.20
N PHE A 83 5.97 -9.35 0.96
CA PHE A 83 6.07 -10.10 2.22
C PHE A 83 4.73 -10.74 2.61
N SER A 84 3.61 -10.05 2.36
CA SER A 84 2.28 -10.59 2.62
C SER A 84 1.97 -11.81 1.75
N LYS A 85 2.30 -11.78 0.46
CA LYS A 85 2.18 -12.97 -0.42
C LYS A 85 3.04 -14.13 0.09
N GLY A 86 4.24 -13.83 0.57
CA GLY A 86 5.14 -14.78 1.22
C GLY A 86 4.57 -15.43 2.46
N ASN A 87 4.03 -14.63 3.37
CA ASN A 87 3.40 -15.11 4.60
C ASN A 87 2.15 -15.94 4.30
N LEU A 88 1.32 -15.50 3.36
CA LEU A 88 0.15 -16.25 2.90
C LEU A 88 0.55 -17.61 2.32
N LYS A 89 1.61 -17.67 1.51
CA LYS A 89 2.14 -18.94 0.99
C LYS A 89 2.52 -19.87 2.14
N PHE A 90 3.26 -19.36 3.13
CA PHE A 90 3.70 -20.14 4.27
C PHE A 90 2.53 -20.72 5.06
N GLU A 91 1.50 -19.93 5.35
CA GLU A 91 0.29 -20.39 6.03
C GLU A 91 -0.44 -21.50 5.27
N LEU A 92 -0.61 -21.32 3.95
CA LEU A 92 -1.24 -22.33 3.10
C LEU A 92 -0.39 -23.60 3.02
N GLN A 93 0.93 -23.47 2.96
CA GLN A 93 1.83 -24.61 2.99
C GLN A 93 1.69 -25.40 4.30
N LEU A 94 1.63 -24.72 5.45
CA LEU A 94 1.39 -25.37 6.74
C LEU A 94 0.03 -26.09 6.79
N LYS A 95 -1.03 -25.48 6.24
CA LYS A 95 -2.35 -26.16 6.13
C LYS A 95 -2.21 -27.46 5.34
N LYS A 96 -1.52 -27.43 4.19
CA LYS A 96 -1.30 -28.60 3.34
C LYS A 96 -0.49 -29.68 4.04
N GLU A 97 0.58 -29.31 4.74
CA GLU A 97 1.42 -30.25 5.51
C GLU A 97 0.67 -30.91 6.66
N LYS A 98 -0.28 -30.19 7.27
CA LYS A 98 -1.18 -30.71 8.31
C LYS A 98 -2.34 -31.55 7.75
N GLY A 99 -2.43 -31.72 6.42
CA GLY A 99 -3.53 -32.45 5.78
C GLY A 99 -4.88 -31.72 5.87
N ILE A 100 -4.88 -30.41 6.08
CA ILE A 100 -6.10 -29.59 6.08
C ILE A 100 -6.53 -29.37 4.62
N GLU A 101 -7.79 -29.72 4.32
CA GLU A 101 -8.37 -29.50 3.00
C GLU A 101 -8.47 -28.00 2.69
N PHE A 102 -8.10 -27.62 1.47
CA PHE A 102 -8.18 -26.24 1.03
C PHE A 102 -9.62 -25.88 0.69
N SER A 103 -10.09 -24.73 1.19
CA SER A 103 -11.30 -24.11 0.66
C SER A 103 -11.08 -23.64 -0.79
N PRO A 104 -12.15 -23.35 -1.55
CA PRO A 104 -12.00 -22.77 -2.89
C PRO A 104 -11.17 -21.47 -2.92
N GLN A 105 -11.24 -20.68 -1.84
CA GLN A 105 -10.43 -19.48 -1.69
C GLN A 105 -8.96 -19.81 -1.42
N ASP A 106 -8.67 -20.80 -0.56
CA ASP A 106 -7.30 -21.27 -0.32
C ASP A 106 -6.65 -21.80 -1.61
N GLU A 107 -7.40 -22.51 -2.46
CA GLU A 107 -6.89 -22.97 -3.76
C GLU A 107 -6.53 -21.81 -4.69
N LYS A 108 -7.38 -20.78 -4.74
CA LYS A 108 -7.14 -19.57 -5.53
C LYS A 108 -5.89 -18.86 -5.01
N ASN A 109 -5.81 -18.64 -3.70
CA ASN A 109 -4.65 -18.01 -3.06
C ASN A 109 -3.37 -18.81 -3.34
N TRP A 110 -3.40 -20.12 -3.15
CA TRP A 110 -2.26 -21.00 -3.39
C TRP A 110 -1.75 -20.91 -4.83
N LYS A 111 -2.65 -20.88 -5.83
CA LYS A 111 -2.26 -20.70 -7.23
C LYS A 111 -1.50 -19.39 -7.46
N ASN A 112 -1.87 -18.33 -6.74
CA ASN A 112 -1.25 -17.02 -6.84
C ASN A 112 0.10 -16.93 -6.13
N VAL A 113 0.26 -17.59 -4.97
CA VAL A 113 1.43 -17.38 -4.10
C VAL A 113 2.40 -18.56 -4.03
N LYS A 114 2.09 -19.73 -4.61
CA LYS A 114 2.92 -20.95 -4.51
C LYS A 114 4.38 -20.77 -4.96
N ASN A 115 4.63 -19.80 -5.83
CA ASN A 115 5.96 -19.54 -6.39
C ASN A 115 6.73 -18.45 -5.63
N GLU A 116 6.12 -17.80 -4.64
CA GLU A 116 6.77 -16.74 -3.87
C GLU A 116 7.94 -17.30 -3.07
N THR A 117 9.04 -16.56 -3.03
CA THR A 117 10.29 -17.00 -2.36
C THR A 117 10.65 -16.15 -1.15
N ILE A 118 10.09 -14.95 -1.07
CA ILE A 118 10.34 -13.98 0.01
C ILE A 118 9.13 -14.02 0.95
N ASN A 119 9.36 -13.88 2.25
CA ASN A 119 8.34 -13.78 3.29
C ASN A 119 8.90 -13.00 4.49
N ASP A 120 8.03 -12.63 5.41
CA ASP A 120 8.37 -11.98 6.68
C ASP A 120 7.59 -12.63 7.84
N ILE A 121 7.70 -13.96 7.95
CA ILE A 121 6.98 -14.74 8.97
C ILE A 121 7.40 -14.40 10.41
N GLU A 122 8.62 -13.89 10.58
CA GLU A 122 9.14 -13.43 11.88
C GLU A 122 8.79 -11.97 12.18
N LEU A 123 8.03 -11.29 11.30
CA LEU A 123 7.60 -9.90 11.44
C LEU A 123 8.77 -8.93 11.67
N LYS A 124 9.84 -9.09 10.90
CA LYS A 124 11.04 -8.25 10.99
C LYS A 124 10.94 -6.97 10.14
N HIS A 125 10.03 -6.94 9.16
CA HIS A 125 9.96 -5.87 8.16
C HIS A 125 8.56 -5.26 8.05
N ILE A 126 7.51 -6.09 7.92
CA ILE A 126 6.13 -5.60 7.74
C ILE A 126 5.72 -4.59 8.82
N PRO A 127 6.00 -4.79 10.13
CA PRO A 127 5.59 -3.82 11.14
C PRO A 127 6.21 -2.44 10.93
N GLU A 128 7.51 -2.39 10.61
CA GLU A 128 8.23 -1.13 10.37
C GLU A 128 7.72 -0.44 9.09
N LEU A 129 7.44 -1.23 8.04
CA LEU A 129 6.90 -0.72 6.78
C LEU A 129 5.48 -0.15 6.94
N VAL A 130 4.62 -0.83 7.69
CA VAL A 130 3.26 -0.37 8.00
C VAL A 130 3.33 0.92 8.81
N GLU A 131 4.14 0.95 9.86
CA GLU A 131 4.31 2.16 10.69
C GLU A 131 4.85 3.34 9.86
N GLU A 132 5.82 3.11 8.98
CA GLU A 132 6.37 4.13 8.11
C GLU A 132 5.33 4.67 7.13
N PHE A 133 4.54 3.79 6.48
CA PHE A 133 3.47 4.21 5.59
C PHE A 133 2.42 5.07 6.31
N LEU A 134 1.95 4.63 7.47
CA LEU A 134 0.94 5.35 8.27
C LEU A 134 1.46 6.72 8.74
N LYS A 135 2.76 6.86 9.04
CA LYS A 135 3.37 8.16 9.38
C LYS A 135 3.39 9.14 8.19
N GLN A 136 3.52 8.64 6.97
CA GLN A 136 3.56 9.47 5.76
C GLN A 136 2.18 9.99 5.35
N CYS A 137 1.11 9.24 5.62
CA CYS A 137 -0.26 9.61 5.25
C CYS A 137 -0.72 11.01 5.71
N PRO A 138 -0.59 11.41 7.00
CA PRO A 138 -1.00 12.75 7.44
C PRO A 138 -0.12 13.88 6.85
N ILE A 139 1.16 13.58 6.56
CA ILE A 139 2.07 14.52 5.91
C ILE A 139 1.61 14.76 4.47
N ALA A 140 1.32 13.68 3.73
CA ALA A 140 0.84 13.75 2.35
C ALA A 140 -0.48 14.51 2.27
N LYS A 141 -1.41 14.19 3.17
CA LYS A 141 -2.69 14.90 3.28
C LYS A 141 -2.49 16.41 3.41
N THR A 142 -1.62 16.83 4.33
CA THR A 142 -1.32 18.26 4.53
C THR A 142 -0.72 18.90 3.28
N GLU A 143 0.27 18.26 2.65
CA GLU A 143 0.92 18.79 1.43
C GLU A 143 -0.04 18.92 0.25
N LEU A 144 -0.97 17.97 0.12
CA LEU A 144 -1.97 17.93 -0.95
C LEU A 144 -3.11 18.94 -0.73
N GLU A 145 -3.60 19.08 0.50
CA GLU A 145 -4.57 20.12 0.87
C GLU A 145 -4.01 21.54 0.65
N GLU A 146 -2.73 21.77 0.98
CA GLU A 146 -2.04 23.03 0.67
C GLU A 146 -1.95 23.27 -0.84
N THR A 147 -1.73 22.21 -1.63
CA THR A 147 -1.67 22.31 -3.10
C THR A 147 -3.04 22.65 -3.67
N LEU A 148 -4.12 22.00 -3.21
CA LEU A 148 -5.49 22.32 -3.64
C LEU A 148 -5.86 23.77 -3.38
N GLY A 149 -5.45 24.34 -2.24
CA GLY A 149 -5.67 25.75 -1.94
C GLY A 149 -4.93 26.74 -2.85
N GLN A 150 -3.99 26.27 -3.68
CA GLN A 150 -3.18 27.07 -4.60
C GLN A 150 -3.54 26.88 -6.08
N LEU A 151 -4.37 25.87 -6.40
CA LEU A 151 -4.84 25.58 -7.77
C LEU A 151 -5.99 26.51 -8.20
#